data_AF-A0A376PTP4-F1
#
_entry.id   AF-A0A376PTP4-F1
#
_cell.length_a   1.000
_cell.length_b   1.000
_cell.length_c   1.000
_cell.angle_alpha   90.00
_cell.angle_beta   90.00
_cell.angle_gamma   90.00
#
_symmetry.space_group_name_H-M   'P 1'
#
loop_
_entity.id
_entity.type
_entity.pdbx_description
1 polymer ?
#
loop_
_entity_poly.entity_id
_entity_poly.type
_entity_poly.pdbx_seq_one_letter_code
_entity_poly.pdbx_strand_id
1 'polypeptide(L)'
;MQMQHLMVGYPKYYQTADYALRLSVMADIATMRMKALHFWDKHGISAASEAFGVSCRTLYWWRQLLNKEGPEGLIPHSKAPLVRRKKTLASRCAERDSTPQDRAAEPR
;
A
#
# COMPACT_ATOMS: atom_id res chain seq x y z
N MET A 1 -6.09 -35.32 6.47
CA MET A 1 -6.48 -33.90 6.62
C MET A 1 -7.45 -33.57 5.48
N GLN A 2 -8.75 -33.58 5.78
CA GLN A 2 -9.82 -33.48 4.79
C GLN A 2 -10.12 -32.00 4.54
N MET A 3 -9.65 -31.47 3.41
CA MET A 3 -10.00 -30.13 2.92
C MET A 3 -11.44 -30.17 2.41
N GLN A 4 -12.38 -29.78 3.27
CA GLN A 4 -13.80 -29.62 2.94
C GLN A 4 -13.94 -28.43 1.98
N HIS A 5 -14.20 -28.74 0.71
CA HIS A 5 -14.48 -27.79 -0.36
C HIS A 5 -15.94 -27.31 -0.25
N LEU A 6 -16.24 -26.44 0.72
CA LEU A 6 -17.56 -25.83 0.84
C LEU A 6 -17.59 -24.47 0.11
N MET A 7 -18.41 -24.40 -0.94
CA MET A 7 -18.78 -23.23 -1.76
C MET A 7 -17.70 -22.60 -2.65
N VAL A 8 -17.59 -23.11 -3.88
CA VAL A 8 -17.08 -22.36 -5.04
C VAL A 8 -18.26 -21.59 -5.63
N GLY A 9 -18.20 -20.26 -5.69
CA GLY A 9 -19.24 -19.54 -6.45
C GLY A 9 -19.39 -18.04 -6.29
N TYR A 10 -18.65 -17.36 -5.41
CA TYR A 10 -18.81 -15.91 -5.25
C TYR A 10 -17.47 -15.18 -5.06
N PRO A 11 -16.89 -14.58 -6.12
CA PRO A 11 -15.57 -13.95 -6.08
C PRO A 11 -15.46 -12.76 -5.10
N LYS A 12 -16.59 -12.22 -4.63
CA LYS A 12 -16.63 -11.11 -3.65
C LYS A 12 -16.33 -11.52 -2.20
N TYR A 13 -16.45 -12.79 -1.82
CA TYR A 13 -16.23 -13.18 -0.40
C TYR A 13 -14.77 -13.09 0.02
N TYR A 14 -13.84 -13.48 -0.86
CA TYR A 14 -12.40 -13.35 -0.58
C TYR A 14 -11.99 -11.89 -0.39
N GLN A 15 -12.58 -10.95 -1.16
CA GLN A 15 -12.32 -9.51 -0.99
C GLN A 15 -12.76 -9.00 0.39
N THR A 16 -13.92 -9.44 0.89
CA THR A 16 -14.42 -9.02 2.20
C THR A 16 -13.56 -9.57 3.35
N ALA A 17 -13.11 -10.83 3.24
CA ALA A 17 -12.22 -11.45 4.22
C ALA A 17 -10.83 -10.79 4.24
N ASP A 18 -10.23 -10.55 3.07
CA ASP A 18 -8.96 -9.82 2.95
C ASP A 18 -9.07 -8.40 3.51
N TYR A 19 -10.20 -7.73 3.28
CA TYR A 19 -10.47 -6.41 3.83
C TYR A 19 -10.58 -6.43 5.36
N ALA A 20 -11.29 -7.40 5.93
CA ALA A 20 -11.41 -7.56 7.38
C ALA A 20 -10.04 -7.85 8.05
N LEU A 21 -9.23 -8.74 7.46
CA LEU A 21 -7.87 -9.01 7.92
C LEU A 21 -7.01 -7.75 7.87
N ARG A 22 -7.08 -7.00 6.78
CA ARG A 22 -6.35 -5.74 6.62
C ARG A 22 -6.76 -4.69 7.67
N LEU A 23 -8.06 -4.58 7.96
CA LEU A 23 -8.56 -3.69 9.02
C LEU A 23 -8.05 -4.11 10.40
N SER A 24 -8.05 -5.41 10.71
CA SER A 24 -7.50 -5.94 11.98
C SER A 24 -6.02 -5.59 12.13
N VAL A 25 -5.22 -5.85 11.10
CA VAL A 25 -3.77 -5.53 11.10
C VAL A 25 -3.53 -4.03 11.21
N MET A 26 -4.38 -3.20 10.59
CA MET A 26 -4.31 -1.74 10.71
C MET A 26 -4.61 -1.27 12.13
N ALA A 27 -5.59 -1.89 12.80
CA ALA A 27 -5.89 -1.65 14.22
C ALA A 27 -4.73 -2.07 15.13
N ASP A 28 -4.12 -3.23 14.88
CA ASP A 28 -2.97 -3.71 15.65
C ASP A 28 -1.78 -2.74 15.56
N ILE A 29 -1.46 -2.27 14.35
CA ILE A 29 -0.39 -1.30 14.14
C ILE A 29 -0.71 0.04 14.84
N ALA A 30 -1.94 0.52 14.74
CA ALA A 30 -2.37 1.77 15.39
C ALA A 30 -2.26 1.66 16.91
N THR A 31 -2.68 0.54 17.50
CA THR A 31 -2.58 0.30 18.95
C THR A 31 -1.13 0.24 19.41
N MET A 32 -0.23 -0.37 18.62
CA MET A 32 1.20 -0.39 18.91
C MET A 32 1.79 1.03 18.95
N ARG A 33 1.43 1.88 17.97
CA ARG A 33 1.90 3.28 17.93
C ARG A 33 1.37 4.09 19.11
N MET A 34 0.11 3.88 19.50
CA MET A 34 -0.46 4.50 20.71
C MET A 34 0.28 4.08 21.98
N LYS A 35 0.59 2.77 22.13
CA LYS A 35 1.39 2.27 23.26
C LYS A 35 2.78 2.90 23.30
N ALA A 36 3.43 3.06 22.15
CA ALA A 36 4.74 3.70 22.06
C ALA A 36 4.70 5.18 22.49
N LEU A 37 3.66 5.91 22.10
CA LEU A 37 3.47 7.30 22.53
C LEU A 37 3.19 7.41 24.04
N HIS A 38 2.33 6.55 24.59
CA HIS A 38 2.10 6.49 26.04
C HIS A 38 3.35 6.11 26.83
N PHE A 39 4.18 5.22 26.29
CA PHE A 39 5.46 4.85 26.90
C PHE A 39 6.45 6.02 26.87
N TRP A 40 6.50 6.77 25.77
CA TRP A 40 7.30 7.99 25.68
C TRP A 40 6.88 9.01 26.75
N ASP A 41 5.58 9.24 26.97
CA ASP A 41 5.13 10.19 27.99
C ASP A 41 5.60 9.83 29.41
N LYS A 42 5.84 8.54 29.70
CA LYS A 42 6.33 8.07 31.00
C LYS A 42 7.85 8.00 31.13
N HIS A 43 8.55 7.58 30.07
CA HIS A 43 9.97 7.20 30.14
C HIS A 43 10.90 8.08 29.29
N GLY A 44 10.36 8.99 28.50
CA GLY A 44 11.15 9.82 27.59
C GLY A 44 11.45 9.14 26.24
N ILE A 45 11.99 9.92 25.31
CA ILE A 45 12.04 9.52 23.89
C ILE A 45 13.12 8.48 23.60
N SER A 46 14.25 8.53 24.31
CA SER A 46 15.36 7.59 24.12
C SER A 46 14.94 6.18 24.52
N ALA A 47 14.29 6.04 25.69
CA ALA A 47 13.78 4.77 26.17
C ALA A 47 12.70 4.20 25.24
N ALA A 48 11.81 5.04 24.71
CA ALA A 48 10.81 4.61 23.74
C ALA A 48 11.43 4.15 22.41
N SER A 49 12.49 4.82 21.95
CA SER A 49 13.20 4.43 20.73
C SER A 49 13.85 3.05 20.88
N GLU A 50 14.48 2.80 22.03
CA GLU A 50 15.12 1.53 22.34
C GLU A 50 14.11 0.39 22.54
N ALA A 51 13.03 0.62 23.29
CA ALA A 51 12.02 -0.41 23.60
C ALA A 51 11.22 -0.86 22.37
N PHE A 52 10.91 0.06 21.44
CA PHE A 52 10.09 -0.22 20.27
C PHE A 52 10.91 -0.38 18.97
N GLY A 53 12.24 -0.20 19.03
CA GLY A 53 13.12 -0.31 17.87
C GLY A 53 12.83 0.71 16.75
N VAL A 54 12.18 1.83 17.08
CA VAL A 54 11.83 2.90 16.13
C VAL A 54 12.67 4.13 16.37
N SER A 55 13.03 4.85 15.31
CA SER A 55 13.82 6.08 15.44
C SER A 55 13.05 7.17 16.19
N CYS A 56 13.77 8.04 16.92
CA CYS A 56 13.20 9.23 17.56
C CYS A 56 12.42 10.10 16.57
N ARG A 57 12.90 10.21 15.32
CA ARG A 57 12.23 10.97 14.25
C ARG A 57 10.84 10.41 13.96
N THR A 58 10.69 9.08 13.92
CA THR A 58 9.42 8.40 13.71
C THR A 58 8.44 8.67 14.85
N LEU A 59 8.92 8.64 16.10
CA LEU A 59 8.10 8.94 17.28
C LEU A 59 7.59 10.38 17.28
N TYR A 60 8.45 11.35 16.97
CA TYR A 60 8.04 12.75 16.81
C TYR A 60 7.00 12.92 15.71
N TRP A 61 7.18 12.24 14.58
CA TRP A 61 6.24 12.30 13.47
C TRP A 61 4.87 11.72 13.86
N TRP A 62 4.84 10.60 14.59
CA TRP A 62 3.58 10.04 15.11
C TRP A 62 2.85 10.98 16.05
N ARG A 63 3.57 11.69 16.94
CA ARG A 63 2.97 12.70 17.82
C ARG A 63 2.43 13.90 17.03
N GLN A 64 3.13 14.32 15.98
CA GLN A 64 2.63 15.35 15.08
C GLN A 64 1.35 14.90 14.36
N LEU A 65 1.28 13.65 13.95
CA LEU A 65 0.12 13.08 13.26
C LEU A 65 -1.08 12.97 14.20
N LEU A 66 -0.86 12.52 15.44
CA LEU A 66 -1.86 12.49 16.51
C LEU A 66 -2.45 13.89 16.77
N ASN A 67 -1.62 14.93 16.79
CA ASN A 67 -2.09 16.31 16.99
C ASN A 67 -2.90 16.87 15.81
N LYS A 68 -2.71 16.34 14.59
CA LYS A 68 -3.39 16.84 13.38
C LYS A 68 -4.69 16.11 13.10
N GLU A 69 -4.66 14.78 13.18
CA GLU A 69 -5.73 13.90 12.69
C GLU A 69 -6.32 13.03 13.82
N GLY A 70 -5.80 13.17 15.05
CA GLY A 70 -6.23 12.36 16.17
C GLY A 70 -5.75 10.90 16.05
N PRO A 71 -6.43 9.97 16.76
CA PRO A 71 -6.01 8.56 16.78
C PRO A 71 -6.12 7.88 15.42
N GLU A 72 -6.97 8.36 14.52
CA GLU A 72 -7.13 7.83 13.16
C GLU A 72 -5.87 8.06 12.30
N GLY A 73 -5.15 9.17 12.50
CA GLY A 73 -3.92 9.44 11.77
C GLY A 73 -2.81 8.42 12.06
N LEU A 74 -2.85 7.72 13.20
CA LEU A 74 -1.88 6.66 13.50
C LEU A 74 -2.12 5.38 12.69
N ILE A 75 -3.23 5.26 11.99
CA ILE A 75 -3.52 4.15 11.09
C ILE A 75 -2.61 4.24 9.85
N PRO A 76 -1.91 3.16 9.46
CA PRO A 76 -1.02 3.21 8.30
C PRO A 76 -1.82 3.36 7.00
N HIS A 77 -1.70 4.52 6.36
CA HIS A 77 -2.26 4.76 5.03
C HIS A 77 -1.41 4.14 3.91
N SER A 78 -2.04 4.01 2.74
CA SER A 78 -1.37 3.53 1.52
C SER A 78 -0.17 4.41 1.17
N LYS A 79 1.00 3.79 0.98
CA LYS A 79 2.21 4.45 0.45
C LYS A 79 2.19 4.58 -1.08
N ALA A 80 1.17 4.04 -1.74
CA ALA A 80 1.08 4.09 -3.18
C ALA A 80 0.74 5.54 -3.62
N PRO A 81 1.43 6.07 -4.65
CA PRO A 81 1.10 7.38 -5.17
C PRO A 81 -0.33 7.39 -5.72
N LEU A 82 -1.04 8.50 -5.50
CA LEU A 82 -2.40 8.69 -6.00
C LEU A 82 -2.45 8.61 -7.53
N VAL A 83 -1.43 9.18 -8.20
CA VAL A 83 -1.30 9.13 -9.66
C VAL A 83 -0.14 8.23 -10.02
N ARG A 84 -0.46 7.08 -10.63
CA ARG A 84 0.55 6.18 -11.20
C ARG A 84 0.94 6.67 -12.59
N ARG A 85 2.24 6.88 -12.82
CA ARG A 85 2.77 7.23 -14.14
C ARG A 85 2.44 6.13 -15.15
N LYS A 86 1.73 6.48 -16.22
CA LYS A 86 1.46 5.56 -17.34
C LYS A 86 2.73 5.39 -18.16
N LYS A 87 3.08 4.14 -18.51
CA LYS A 87 4.26 3.82 -19.31
C LYS A 87 3.91 4.01 -20.80
N THR A 88 4.44 5.04 -21.44
CA THR A 88 4.22 5.33 -22.87
C THR A 88 5.18 4.50 -23.73
N LEU A 89 4.99 3.18 -23.82
CA LEU A 89 5.85 2.32 -24.64
C LEU A 89 5.22 1.88 -25.98
N ALA A 90 3.92 2.15 -26.20
CA ALA A 90 3.19 1.59 -27.34
C ALA A 90 3.22 2.46 -28.62
N SER A 91 3.24 3.80 -28.50
CA SER A 91 3.08 4.67 -29.68
C SER A 91 4.35 4.85 -30.52
N ARG A 92 5.54 4.59 -29.96
CA ARG A 92 6.83 4.83 -30.65
C ARG A 92 7.36 3.60 -31.42
N CYS A 93 6.78 2.42 -31.21
CA CYS A 93 7.14 1.21 -31.95
C CYS A 93 6.25 0.99 -33.17
N ALA A 94 4.97 1.39 -33.10
CA ALA A 94 4.02 1.23 -34.21
C ALA A 94 4.38 2.06 -35.47
N GLU A 95 5.10 3.18 -35.32
CA GLU A 95 5.51 4.02 -36.46
C GLU A 95 6.69 3.44 -37.26
N ARG A 96 7.45 2.47 -36.72
CA ARG A 96 8.64 1.93 -37.39
C ARG A 96 8.38 0.69 -38.25
N ASP A 97 7.19 0.09 -38.17
CA ASP A 97 6.87 -1.16 -38.88
C ASP A 97 6.09 -0.96 -40.20
N SER A 98 5.80 0.29 -40.61
CA SER A 98 5.17 0.57 -41.91
C SER A 98 6.21 0.71 -43.02
N THR A 99 6.77 -0.42 -43.46
CA THR A 99 7.56 -0.50 -44.70
C THR A 99 6.59 -0.54 -45.91
N PRO A 100 6.83 0.22 -47.02
CA PRO A 100 5.86 0.37 -48.11
C PRO A 100 5.86 -0.87 -49.02
N GLN A 101 4.72 -1.57 -49.12
CA GLN A 101 4.59 -2.81 -49.90
C GLN A 101 3.77 -2.70 -51.20
N ASP A 102 3.39 -1.50 -51.67
CA ASP A 102 2.48 -1.35 -52.82
C ASP A 102 3.04 -0.47 -53.96
N ARG A 103 4.12 -0.87 -54.67
CA ARG A 103 4.46 -0.13 -55.89
C ARG A 103 5.11 -0.85 -57.09
N ALA A 104 5.09 -2.18 -57.23
CA ALA A 104 5.59 -2.77 -58.47
C ALA A 104 5.03 -4.16 -58.79
N ALA A 105 3.84 -4.22 -59.41
CA ALA A 105 3.45 -5.30 -60.31
C ALA A 105 2.21 -4.89 -61.13
N GLU A 106 2.38 -4.00 -62.10
CA GLU A 106 1.39 -3.86 -63.18
C GLU A 106 1.61 -4.95 -64.24
N PRO A 107 0.56 -5.65 -64.72
CA PRO A 107 0.68 -6.66 -65.77
C PRO A 107 0.83 -6.00 -67.16
N ARG A 108 1.64 -6.65 -68.01
CA ARG A 108 1.91 -6.28 -69.40
C ARG A 108 0.73 -6.53 -70.34
#